data_AF-Q0U867-F1
#
_entry.id   AF-Q0U867-F1
#
_cell.length_a   1.000
_cell.length_b   1.000
_cell.length_c   1.000
_cell.angle_alpha   90.00
_cell.angle_beta   90.00
_cell.angle_gamma   90.00
#
_symmetry.space_group_name_H-M   'P 1'
#
loop_
_entity.id
_entity.type
_entity.pdbx_description
1 polymer ?
#
loop_
_entity_poly.entity_id
_entity_poly.type
_entity_poly.pdbx_seq_one_letter_code
_entity_poly.pdbx_strand_id
1 'polypeptide(L)'
;MQDAHPLARLRLETAWANQMTWNLAHVVNYCFDPNAEANNRSRRWQELWDQVDRWSKQRPEGFNPIWQGKGKEHGVFPEVWFTTDWHVLSFGFYHFACILLLTYKPGPKFAIRNATGLSDANQQILDHARVICGACKCAPETGPLSITVCHTIFIWGPLVTDPAEREEIAKLLVAFEQNHFWPTAWIITALKKEWGIS
;
A
#
# COMPACT_ATOMS: atom_id res chain seq x y z
N MET A 1 -13.88 -33.84 10.84
CA MET A 1 -12.97 -32.77 10.37
C MET A 1 -11.68 -32.97 11.15
N GLN A 2 -10.67 -33.62 10.56
CA GLN A 2 -9.38 -33.77 11.25
C GLN A 2 -8.74 -32.39 11.32
N ASP A 3 -8.61 -31.85 12.52
CA ASP A 3 -7.89 -30.60 12.73
C ASP A 3 -6.45 -30.81 12.27
N ALA A 4 -6.11 -30.18 11.14
CA ALA A 4 -4.76 -30.19 10.63
C ALA A 4 -3.81 -29.67 11.71
N HIS A 5 -2.67 -30.35 11.89
CA HIS A 5 -1.65 -29.99 12.87
C HIS A 5 -1.34 -28.48 12.80
N PRO A 6 -1.26 -27.73 13.91
CA PRO A 6 -1.08 -26.27 13.90
C PRO A 6 0.08 -25.78 13.01
N LEU A 7 1.19 -26.54 12.98
CA LEU A 7 2.32 -26.26 12.09
C LEU A 7 2.01 -26.36 10.59
N ALA A 8 1.08 -27.22 10.17
CA ALA A 8 0.67 -27.32 8.77
C ALA A 8 -0.08 -26.04 8.33
N ARG A 9 -0.95 -25.53 9.20
CA ARG A 9 -1.62 -24.24 8.99
C ARG A 9 -0.61 -23.10 8.93
N LEU A 10 0.33 -23.04 9.89
CA LEU A 10 1.36 -22.00 9.91
C LEU A 10 2.21 -22.00 8.63
N ARG A 11 2.64 -23.18 8.15
CA ARG A 11 3.38 -23.31 6.88
C ARG A 11 2.60 -22.76 5.69
N LEU A 12 1.29 -23.04 5.63
CA LEU A 12 0.44 -22.52 4.57
C LEU A 12 0.31 -20.99 4.66
N GLU A 13 0.04 -20.44 5.84
CA GLU A 13 -0.04 -18.98 6.05
C GLU A 13 1.29 -18.30 5.69
N THR A 14 2.43 -18.85 6.11
CA THR A 14 3.75 -18.32 5.73
C THR A 14 3.96 -18.36 4.21
N ALA A 15 3.52 -19.42 3.53
CA ALA A 15 3.64 -19.51 2.07
C ALA A 15 2.83 -18.42 1.36
N TRP A 16 1.60 -18.13 1.82
CA TRP A 16 0.77 -17.06 1.27
C TRP A 16 1.33 -15.67 1.51
N ALA A 17 1.87 -15.41 2.70
CA ALA A 17 2.54 -14.14 3.00
C ALA A 17 3.78 -13.95 2.11
N ASN A 18 4.62 -14.99 2.00
CA ASN A 18 5.80 -14.98 1.14
C ASN A 18 5.43 -14.79 -0.34
N GLN A 19 4.32 -15.37 -0.80
CA GLN A 19 3.84 -15.19 -2.16
C GLN A 19 3.49 -13.72 -2.44
N MET A 20 2.88 -13.00 -1.50
CA MET A 20 2.60 -11.57 -1.70
C MET A 20 3.88 -10.74 -1.73
N THR A 21 4.83 -11.03 -0.83
CA THR A 21 6.16 -10.41 -0.85
C THR A 21 6.86 -10.63 -2.20
N TRP A 22 6.81 -11.84 -2.72
CA TRP A 22 7.38 -12.21 -4.03
C TRP A 22 6.69 -11.47 -5.18
N ASN A 23 5.35 -11.40 -5.16
CA ASN A 23 4.58 -10.66 -6.15
C ASN A 23 4.96 -9.16 -6.13
N LEU A 24 5.06 -8.54 -4.96
CA LEU A 24 5.48 -7.15 -4.81
C LEU A 24 6.90 -6.95 -5.36
N ALA A 25 7.84 -7.84 -5.05
CA ALA A 25 9.20 -7.76 -5.57
C ALA A 25 9.24 -7.77 -7.11
N HIS A 26 8.43 -8.60 -7.74
CA HIS A 26 8.29 -8.60 -9.20
C HIS A 26 7.69 -7.31 -9.76
N VAL A 27 6.71 -6.73 -9.06
CA VAL A 27 6.13 -5.43 -9.44
C VAL A 27 7.16 -4.31 -9.31
N VAL A 28 7.91 -4.26 -8.20
CA VAL A 28 8.99 -3.29 -7.98
C VAL A 28 10.04 -3.41 -9.08
N ASN A 29 10.51 -4.63 -9.38
CA ASN A 29 11.45 -4.87 -10.47
C ASN A 29 10.90 -4.36 -11.81
N TYR A 30 9.65 -4.66 -12.15
CA TYR A 30 9.03 -4.13 -13.38
C TYR A 30 8.97 -2.59 -13.42
N CYS A 31 8.70 -1.93 -12.29
CA CYS A 31 8.58 -0.48 -12.24
C CYS A 31 9.93 0.22 -12.43
N PHE A 32 11.00 -0.36 -11.88
CA PHE A 32 12.33 0.27 -11.80
C PHE A 32 13.41 -0.43 -12.63
N ASP A 33 13.08 -1.42 -13.47
CA ASP A 33 14.02 -2.06 -14.39
C ASP A 33 14.40 -1.11 -15.55
N PRO A 34 15.67 -0.68 -15.63
CA PRO A 34 16.15 0.22 -16.68
C PRO A 34 16.27 -0.49 -18.03
N ASN A 35 16.31 -1.82 -18.07
CA ASN A 35 16.52 -2.63 -19.27
C ASN A 35 15.20 -3.19 -19.83
N ALA A 36 14.05 -2.83 -19.26
CA ALA A 36 12.76 -3.35 -19.68
C ALA A 36 12.42 -2.94 -21.12
N GLU A 37 12.34 -3.91 -22.03
CA GLU A 37 11.99 -3.67 -23.42
C GLU A 37 10.58 -3.07 -23.55
N ALA A 38 10.47 -1.94 -24.26
CA ALA A 38 9.21 -1.21 -24.44
C ALA A 38 8.11 -2.07 -25.10
N ASN A 39 8.51 -2.98 -26.00
CA ASN A 39 7.59 -3.78 -26.83
C ASN A 39 6.78 -4.82 -26.03
N ASN A 40 7.23 -5.19 -24.82
CA ASN A 40 6.55 -6.18 -23.97
C ASN A 40 5.99 -5.59 -22.67
N ARG A 41 6.13 -4.28 -22.45
CA ARG A 41 5.81 -3.65 -21.17
C ARG A 41 4.33 -3.75 -20.81
N SER A 42 3.42 -3.53 -21.75
CA SER A 42 1.96 -3.65 -21.55
C SER A 42 1.54 -5.07 -21.17
N ARG A 43 2.08 -6.08 -21.87
CA ARG A 43 1.82 -7.49 -21.56
C ARG A 43 2.33 -7.85 -20.18
N ARG A 44 3.58 -7.46 -19.87
CA ARG A 44 4.19 -7.74 -18.57
C ARG A 44 3.42 -7.08 -17.42
N TRP A 45 2.96 -5.85 -17.62
CA TRP A 45 2.09 -5.16 -16.67
C TRP A 45 0.82 -5.94 -16.39
N GLN A 46 0.12 -6.41 -17.44
CA GLN A 46 -1.10 -7.19 -17.29
C GLN A 46 -0.86 -8.50 -16.54
N GLU A 47 0.21 -9.22 -16.86
CA GLU A 47 0.59 -10.46 -16.16
C GLU A 47 0.80 -10.24 -14.65
N LEU A 48 1.43 -9.13 -14.28
CA LEU A 48 1.67 -8.75 -12.89
C LEU A 48 0.39 -8.32 -12.18
N TRP A 49 -0.47 -7.55 -12.86
CA TRP A 49 -1.80 -7.21 -12.33
C TRP A 49 -2.61 -8.47 -12.02
N ASP A 50 -2.67 -9.39 -12.97
CA ASP A 50 -3.40 -10.65 -12.81
C ASP A 50 -2.79 -11.50 -11.69
N GLN A 51 -1.46 -11.46 -11.49
CA GLN A 51 -0.79 -12.17 -10.40
C GLN A 51 -1.19 -11.62 -9.02
N VAL A 52 -1.20 -10.30 -8.86
CA VAL A 52 -1.59 -9.61 -7.62
C VAL A 52 -3.09 -9.81 -7.34
N ASP A 53 -3.93 -9.69 -8.37
CA ASP A 53 -5.37 -9.91 -8.28
C ASP A 53 -5.71 -11.37 -7.94
N ARG A 54 -5.03 -12.35 -8.56
CA ARG A 54 -5.19 -13.77 -8.21
C ARG A 54 -4.83 -14.04 -6.76
N TRP A 55 -3.72 -13.49 -6.26
CA TRP A 55 -3.37 -13.63 -4.85
C TRP A 55 -4.49 -13.08 -3.95
N SER A 56 -5.01 -11.89 -4.26
CA SER A 56 -6.12 -11.30 -3.52
C SER A 56 -7.34 -12.21 -3.50
N LYS A 57 -7.73 -12.78 -4.64
CA LYS A 57 -8.92 -13.63 -4.74
C LYS A 57 -8.78 -15.01 -4.11
N GLN A 58 -7.56 -15.55 -4.03
CA GLN A 58 -7.31 -16.94 -3.63
C GLN A 58 -6.74 -17.09 -2.22
N ARG A 59 -6.27 -16.00 -1.60
CA ARG A 59 -5.70 -16.04 -0.26
C ARG A 59 -6.70 -16.59 0.77
N PRO A 60 -6.24 -17.29 1.83
CA PRO A 60 -7.09 -17.76 2.92
C PRO A 60 -7.80 -16.61 3.64
N GLU A 61 -8.93 -16.91 4.27
CA GLU A 61 -9.75 -15.90 4.98
C GLU A 61 -9.01 -15.15 6.09
N GLY A 62 -7.97 -15.77 6.69
CA GLY A 62 -7.14 -15.10 7.70
C GLY A 62 -6.42 -13.84 7.18
N PHE A 63 -6.20 -13.74 5.85
CA PHE A 63 -5.64 -12.56 5.20
C PHE A 63 -6.69 -11.48 4.89
N ASN A 64 -7.93 -11.65 5.35
CA ASN A 64 -8.93 -10.59 5.35
C ASN A 64 -8.92 -9.87 6.71
N PRO A 65 -9.16 -8.55 6.74
CA PRO A 65 -9.36 -7.85 8.00
C PRO A 65 -10.49 -8.51 8.80
N ILE A 66 -10.31 -8.68 10.11
CA ILE A 66 -11.40 -9.07 11.01
C ILE A 66 -12.42 -7.93 11.18
N TRP A 67 -11.98 -6.70 10.90
CA TRP A 67 -12.83 -5.53 10.85
C TRP A 67 -12.23 -4.51 9.90
N GLN A 68 -13.08 -3.89 9.08
CA GLN A 68 -12.73 -2.76 8.23
C GLN A 68 -13.92 -1.80 8.16
N GLY A 69 -13.67 -0.52 8.42
CA GLY A 69 -14.73 0.48 8.49
C GLY A 69 -14.21 1.89 8.71
N LYS A 70 -15.13 2.86 8.69
CA LYS A 70 -14.81 4.23 9.09
C LYS A 70 -14.45 4.22 10.57
N GLY A 71 -13.31 4.79 10.94
CA GLY A 71 -12.86 4.82 12.34
C GLY A 71 -13.87 5.53 13.25
N LYS A 72 -13.73 5.36 14.57
CA LYS A 72 -14.60 6.04 15.56
C LYS A 72 -14.65 7.55 15.28
N GLU A 73 -15.87 8.12 15.38
CA GLU A 73 -16.26 9.52 15.18
C GLU A 73 -15.15 10.43 14.61
N HIS A 74 -15.03 10.47 13.27
CA HIS A 74 -14.18 11.38 12.48
C HIS A 74 -12.75 10.91 12.13
N GLY A 75 -12.45 9.62 12.18
CA GLY A 75 -11.20 9.09 11.62
C GLY A 75 -11.05 9.36 10.12
N VAL A 76 -9.93 9.96 9.72
CA VAL A 76 -9.62 10.34 8.33
C VAL A 76 -9.35 9.11 7.44
N PHE A 77 -8.63 8.12 7.98
CA PHE A 77 -8.37 6.84 7.32
C PHE A 77 -9.29 5.74 7.87
N PRO A 78 -9.59 4.69 7.07
CA PRO A 78 -10.32 3.54 7.57
C PRO A 78 -9.53 2.86 8.69
N GLU A 79 -10.22 2.35 9.70
CA GLU A 79 -9.62 1.41 10.63
C GLU A 79 -9.58 0.02 9.96
N VAL A 80 -8.47 -0.72 10.12
CA VAL A 80 -8.28 -2.04 9.51
C VAL A 80 -7.58 -2.95 10.52
N TRP A 81 -8.32 -3.91 11.06
CA TRP A 81 -7.83 -4.78 12.13
C TRP A 81 -7.54 -6.18 11.62
N PHE A 82 -6.40 -6.72 12.05
CA PHE A 82 -5.97 -8.10 11.80
C PHE A 82 -5.60 -8.78 13.11
N THR A 83 -5.56 -10.10 13.10
CA THR A 83 -5.17 -10.91 14.26
C THR A 83 -3.66 -11.15 14.34
N THR A 84 -2.92 -10.95 13.25
CA THR A 84 -1.48 -11.24 13.17
C THR A 84 -0.75 -10.28 12.22
N ASP A 85 0.53 -10.04 12.52
CA ASP A 85 1.37 -9.07 11.80
C ASP A 85 1.62 -9.45 10.33
N TRP A 86 1.74 -10.74 10.02
CA TRP A 86 1.98 -11.17 8.64
C TRP A 86 0.76 -10.95 7.74
N HIS A 87 -0.46 -11.01 8.30
CA HIS A 87 -1.67 -10.70 7.54
C HIS A 87 -1.74 -9.22 7.20
N VAL A 88 -1.51 -8.33 8.17
CA VAL A 88 -1.52 -6.89 7.93
C VAL A 88 -0.37 -6.45 7.01
N LEU A 89 0.82 -7.05 7.13
CA LEU A 89 1.94 -6.76 6.25
C LEU A 89 1.66 -7.21 4.80
N SER A 90 1.12 -8.42 4.62
CA SER A 90 0.76 -8.92 3.28
C SER A 90 -0.34 -8.06 2.65
N PHE A 91 -1.29 -7.58 3.45
CA PHE A 91 -2.31 -6.63 3.04
C PHE A 91 -1.71 -5.30 2.58
N GLY A 92 -0.75 -4.75 3.34
CA GLY A 92 0.01 -3.57 2.93
C GLY A 92 0.78 -3.77 1.62
N PHE A 93 1.44 -4.92 1.45
CA PHE A 93 2.17 -5.26 0.23
C PHE A 93 1.26 -5.43 -1.00
N TYR A 94 0.07 -5.99 -0.82
CA TYR A 94 -0.95 -6.02 -1.87
C TYR A 94 -1.30 -4.61 -2.35
N HIS A 95 -1.65 -3.72 -1.42
CA HIS A 95 -2.00 -2.34 -1.76
C HIS A 95 -0.82 -1.56 -2.35
N PHE A 96 0.41 -1.80 -1.89
CA PHE A 96 1.60 -1.21 -2.50
C PHE A 96 1.79 -1.70 -3.95
N ALA A 97 1.61 -3.00 -4.20
CA ALA A 97 1.68 -3.54 -5.56
C ALA A 97 0.64 -2.88 -6.48
N CYS A 98 -0.59 -2.67 -5.99
CA CYS A 98 -1.63 -1.95 -6.74
C CYS A 98 -1.24 -0.49 -7.03
N ILE A 99 -0.73 0.25 -6.04
CA ILE A 99 -0.25 1.64 -6.23
C ILE A 99 0.81 1.70 -7.33
N LEU A 100 1.80 0.81 -7.29
CA LEU A 100 2.86 0.75 -8.30
C LEU A 100 2.30 0.41 -9.67
N LEU A 101 1.44 -0.60 -9.79
CA LEU A 101 0.88 -0.98 -11.08
C LEU A 101 -0.03 0.12 -11.65
N LEU A 102 -0.81 0.82 -10.85
CA LEU A 102 -1.59 1.97 -11.32
C LEU A 102 -0.69 3.10 -11.82
N THR A 103 0.40 3.39 -11.08
CA THR A 103 1.36 4.45 -11.41
C THR A 103 2.14 4.15 -12.70
N TYR A 104 2.52 2.89 -12.91
CA TYR A 104 3.35 2.44 -14.03
C TYR A 104 2.56 1.70 -15.12
N LYS A 105 1.24 1.94 -15.21
CA LYS A 105 0.38 1.36 -16.25
C LYS A 105 0.81 1.85 -17.64
N PRO A 106 1.18 0.94 -18.57
CA PRO A 106 1.51 1.31 -19.94
C PRO A 106 0.27 1.77 -20.70
N GLY A 107 0.40 2.86 -21.45
CA GLY A 107 -0.67 3.36 -22.30
C GLY A 107 -0.41 4.78 -22.77
N PRO A 108 -1.13 5.23 -23.80
CA PRO A 108 -1.08 6.61 -24.23
C PRO A 108 -1.48 7.50 -23.04
N LYS A 109 -0.59 8.40 -22.59
CA LYS A 109 -0.90 9.42 -21.56
C LYS A 109 -1.89 10.49 -22.07
N PHE A 110 -2.65 10.18 -23.12
CA PHE A 110 -3.67 11.05 -23.70
C PHE A 110 -4.99 10.89 -22.93
N ALA A 111 -4.97 11.19 -21.63
CA ALA A 111 -6.19 11.48 -20.88
C ALA A 111 -6.21 13.00 -20.65
N ILE A 112 -6.72 13.69 -21.67
CA ILE A 112 -7.36 15.01 -21.66
C ILE A 112 -7.07 15.84 -20.39
N ARG A 113 -6.08 16.73 -20.53
CA ARG A 113 -5.81 17.87 -19.66
C ARG A 113 -6.97 18.90 -19.80
N ASN A 114 -8.19 18.56 -19.40
CA ASN A 114 -9.36 19.46 -19.33
C ASN A 114 -10.39 19.01 -18.27
N ALA A 115 -9.94 18.59 -17.08
CA ALA A 115 -10.82 18.46 -15.92
C ALA A 115 -10.08 18.99 -14.69
N THR A 116 -10.71 19.91 -13.96
CA THR A 116 -10.20 20.54 -12.74
C THR A 116 -10.22 19.57 -11.53
N GLY A 117 -9.76 18.34 -11.71
CA GLY A 117 -9.82 17.27 -10.71
C GLY A 117 -8.75 16.18 -10.87
N LEU A 118 -8.60 15.34 -9.85
CA LEU A 118 -7.73 14.15 -9.88
C LEU A 118 -8.23 13.17 -10.95
N SER A 119 -7.31 12.52 -11.66
CA SER A 119 -7.67 11.44 -12.59
C SER A 119 -8.19 10.23 -11.81
N ASP A 120 -9.02 9.40 -12.46
CA ASP A 120 -9.52 8.14 -11.85
C ASP A 120 -8.39 7.23 -11.35
N ALA A 121 -7.25 7.24 -12.05
CA ALA A 121 -6.05 6.49 -11.63
C ALA A 121 -5.44 7.07 -10.35
N ASN A 122 -5.33 8.39 -10.23
CA ASN A 122 -4.84 9.04 -9.02
C ASN A 122 -5.79 8.83 -7.84
N GLN A 123 -7.10 8.81 -8.09
CA GLN A 123 -8.09 8.50 -7.05
C GLN A 123 -7.93 7.06 -6.53
N GLN A 124 -7.77 6.08 -7.43
CA GLN A 124 -7.51 4.69 -7.04
C GLN A 124 -6.19 4.53 -6.26
N ILE A 125 -5.15 5.27 -6.63
CA ILE A 125 -3.87 5.32 -5.88
C ILE A 125 -4.11 5.83 -4.46
N LEU A 126 -4.85 6.93 -4.30
CA LEU A 126 -5.19 7.49 -2.99
C LEU A 126 -6.04 6.53 -2.16
N ASP A 127 -6.99 5.82 -2.76
CA ASP A 127 -7.84 4.86 -2.05
C ASP A 127 -7.01 3.71 -1.47
N HIS A 128 -6.02 3.20 -2.21
CA HIS A 128 -5.06 2.23 -1.68
C HIS A 128 -4.15 2.83 -0.60
N ALA A 129 -3.66 4.06 -0.80
CA ALA A 129 -2.82 4.74 0.18
C ALA A 129 -3.53 4.92 1.53
N ARG A 130 -4.78 5.38 1.50
CA ARG A 130 -5.64 5.54 2.70
C ARG A 130 -5.80 4.24 3.47
N VAL A 131 -5.97 3.13 2.75
CA VAL A 131 -6.08 1.80 3.36
C VAL A 131 -4.77 1.37 4.02
N ILE A 132 -3.61 1.63 3.40
CA ILE A 132 -2.29 1.37 4.02
C ILE A 132 -2.12 2.24 5.27
N CYS A 133 -2.41 3.53 5.20
CA CYS A 133 -2.33 4.44 6.36
C CYS A 133 -3.23 3.98 7.51
N GLY A 134 -4.46 3.55 7.19
CA GLY A 134 -5.40 2.96 8.13
C GLY A 134 -4.88 1.71 8.82
N ALA A 135 -4.40 0.74 8.03
CA ALA A 135 -3.81 -0.50 8.55
C ALA A 135 -2.56 -0.23 9.41
N CYS A 136 -1.71 0.70 8.98
CA CYS A 136 -0.52 1.11 9.71
C CYS A 136 -0.87 1.71 11.08
N LYS A 137 -1.93 2.53 11.15
CA LYS A 137 -2.41 3.13 12.40
C LYS A 137 -2.97 2.07 13.36
N CYS A 138 -3.66 1.06 12.84
CA CYS A 138 -4.21 -0.04 13.63
C CYS A 138 -3.15 -1.07 14.09
N ALA A 139 -1.98 -1.11 13.44
CA ALA A 139 -0.89 -2.04 13.74
C ALA A 139 0.45 -1.31 13.96
N PRO A 140 0.56 -0.46 15.01
CA PRO A 140 1.75 0.38 15.23
C PRO A 140 3.03 -0.42 15.53
N GLU A 141 2.89 -1.66 16.02
CA GLU A 141 4.00 -2.57 16.30
C GLU A 141 4.57 -3.20 15.02
N THR A 142 3.83 -3.20 13.91
CA THR A 142 4.29 -3.77 12.63
C THR A 142 5.19 -2.77 11.89
N GLY A 143 6.40 -2.56 12.40
CA GLY A 143 7.40 -1.64 11.82
C GLY A 143 7.59 -1.74 10.30
N PRO A 144 7.66 -2.95 9.68
CA PRO A 144 7.77 -3.09 8.22
C PRO A 144 6.60 -2.45 7.42
N LEU A 145 5.41 -2.38 8.00
CA LEU A 145 4.26 -1.70 7.37
C LEU A 145 4.45 -0.18 7.37
N SER A 146 4.95 0.37 8.47
CA SER A 146 5.32 1.80 8.55
C SER A 146 6.44 2.15 7.57
N ILE A 147 7.43 1.28 7.40
CA ILE A 147 8.46 1.42 6.36
C ILE A 147 7.82 1.44 4.97
N THR A 148 6.80 0.60 4.73
CA THR A 148 6.05 0.59 3.46
C THR A 148 5.35 1.94 3.22
N VAL A 149 4.72 2.54 4.25
CA VAL A 149 4.18 3.90 4.17
C VAL A 149 5.28 4.89 3.75
N CYS A 150 6.44 4.89 4.43
CA CYS A 150 7.55 5.79 4.12
C CYS A 150 8.05 5.69 2.67
N HIS A 151 8.02 4.51 2.05
CA HIS A 151 8.46 4.34 0.66
C HIS A 151 7.37 4.73 -0.33
N THR A 152 6.12 4.34 -0.07
CA THR A 152 5.02 4.59 -1.01
C THR A 152 4.59 6.06 -1.04
N ILE A 153 4.78 6.79 0.05
CA ILE A 153 4.31 8.17 0.23
C ILE A 153 4.83 9.16 -0.80
N PHE A 154 5.98 8.88 -1.44
CA PHE A 154 6.49 9.74 -2.52
C PHE A 154 5.67 9.62 -3.82
N ILE A 155 4.87 8.56 -3.97
CA ILE A 155 3.97 8.38 -5.11
C ILE A 155 2.66 9.11 -4.87
N TRP A 156 2.03 8.86 -3.72
CA TRP A 156 0.66 9.31 -3.45
C TRP A 156 0.58 10.56 -2.57
N GLY A 157 1.62 10.90 -1.80
CA GLY A 157 1.67 12.07 -0.92
C GLY A 157 1.40 13.40 -1.64
N PRO A 158 1.98 13.67 -2.83
CA PRO A 158 1.66 14.87 -3.61
C PRO A 158 0.19 14.96 -4.07
N LEU A 159 -0.52 13.82 -4.14
CA LEU A 159 -1.92 13.77 -4.56
C LEU A 159 -2.89 14.14 -3.42
N VAL A 160 -2.41 14.16 -2.17
CA VAL A 160 -3.24 14.43 -0.99
C VAL A 160 -3.59 15.91 -0.90
N THR A 161 -4.88 16.23 -1.01
CA THR A 161 -5.39 17.60 -0.96
C THR A 161 -6.09 17.96 0.35
N ASP A 162 -6.64 16.97 1.07
CA ASP A 162 -7.36 17.20 2.32
C ASP A 162 -6.37 17.54 3.46
N PRO A 163 -6.48 18.73 4.10
CA PRO A 163 -5.65 19.09 5.24
C PRO A 163 -5.70 18.09 6.40
N ALA A 164 -6.85 17.45 6.65
CA ALA A 164 -6.99 16.45 7.70
C ALA A 164 -6.19 15.18 7.39
N GLU A 165 -6.17 14.75 6.12
CA GLU A 165 -5.31 13.64 5.65
C GLU A 165 -3.83 13.98 5.84
N ARG A 166 -3.42 15.19 5.44
CA ARG A 166 -2.03 15.67 5.57
C ARG A 166 -1.57 15.68 7.03
N GLU A 167 -2.40 16.18 7.93
CA GLU A 167 -2.11 16.20 9.36
C GLU A 167 -1.99 14.77 9.92
N GLU A 168 -2.92 13.89 9.56
CA GLU A 168 -2.93 12.50 10.03
C GLU A 168 -1.71 11.72 9.51
N ILE A 169 -1.29 11.95 8.28
CA ILE A 169 -0.05 11.41 7.71
C ILE A 169 1.16 11.87 8.51
N ALA A 170 1.25 13.17 8.83
CA ALA A 170 2.36 13.69 9.62
C ALA A 170 2.40 13.06 11.03
N LYS A 171 1.24 12.90 11.68
CA LYS A 171 1.13 12.21 12.97
C LYS A 171 1.59 10.76 12.89
N LEU A 172 1.20 10.05 11.83
CA LEU A 172 1.60 8.66 11.61
C LEU A 172 3.14 8.52 11.48
N LEU A 173 3.77 9.43 10.73
CA LEU A 173 5.23 9.46 10.58
C LEU A 173 5.94 9.79 11.90
N VAL A 174 5.47 10.80 12.64
CA VAL A 174 6.02 11.14 13.97
C VAL A 174 5.92 9.96 14.92
N ALA A 175 4.76 9.30 14.99
CA ALA A 175 4.57 8.13 15.84
C ALA A 175 5.50 6.98 15.45
N PHE A 176 5.73 6.77 14.14
CA PHE A 176 6.67 5.75 13.67
C PHE A 176 8.11 6.04 14.12
N GLU A 177 8.57 7.29 14.01
CA GLU A 177 9.89 7.69 14.47
C GLU A 177 10.05 7.54 15.99
N GLN A 178 9.04 7.91 16.76
CA GLN A 178 9.05 7.77 18.22
C GLN A 178 9.11 6.31 18.68
N ASN A 179 8.37 5.43 18.01
CA ASN A 179 8.24 4.03 18.43
C ASN A 179 9.38 3.15 17.90
N HIS A 180 9.93 3.45 16.72
CA HIS A 180 10.90 2.59 16.01
C HIS A 180 12.24 3.27 15.71
N PHE A 181 12.44 4.52 16.11
CA PHE A 181 13.65 5.31 15.87
C PHE A 181 14.02 5.45 14.37
N TRP A 182 13.02 5.30 13.48
CA TRP A 182 13.20 5.48 12.05
C TRP A 182 13.13 6.97 11.70
N PRO A 183 14.13 7.56 11.00
CA PRO A 183 14.15 9.00 10.73
C PRO A 183 13.10 9.38 9.69
N THR A 184 11.97 9.94 10.11
CA THR A 184 10.86 10.37 9.25
C THR A 184 10.74 11.89 9.12
N ALA A 185 11.40 12.66 9.99
CA ALA A 185 11.32 14.12 10.00
C ALA A 185 11.62 14.78 8.63
N TRP A 186 12.56 14.22 7.86
CA TRP A 186 12.88 14.69 6.52
C TRP A 186 11.76 14.40 5.50
N ILE A 187 11.03 13.28 5.65
CA ILE A 187 9.87 12.93 4.83
C ILE A 187 8.74 13.93 5.08
N ILE A 188 8.47 14.24 6.35
CA ILE A 188 7.46 15.24 6.73
C ILE A 188 7.79 16.60 6.12
N THR A 189 9.07 17.01 6.20
CA THR A 189 9.54 18.27 5.61
C THR A 189 9.34 18.28 4.09
N ALA A 190 9.68 17.19 3.41
CA ALA A 190 9.48 17.07 1.96
C ALA A 190 7.99 17.17 1.59
N LEU A 191 7.10 16.50 2.33
CA LEU A 191 5.67 16.54 2.07
C LEU A 191 5.06 17.92 2.30
N LYS A 192 5.43 18.60 3.38
CA LYS A 192 4.99 19.98 3.65
C LYS A 192 5.35 20.90 2.49
N LYS A 193 6.57 20.78 1.96
CA LYS A 193 7.02 21.52 0.78
C LYS A 193 6.16 21.22 -0.45
N GLU A 194 5.89 19.94 -0.74
CA GLU A 194 5.00 19.53 -1.85
C GLU A 194 3.57 20.06 -1.68
N TRP A 195 3.08 20.14 -0.44
CA TRP A 195 1.75 20.66 -0.11
C TRP A 195 1.67 22.19 -0.08
N GLY A 196 2.78 22.90 -0.27
CA GLY A 196 2.85 24.36 -0.18
C GLY A 196 2.67 24.91 1.24
N ILE A 197 2.98 24.10 2.26
CA ILE A 197 2.88 24.46 3.68
C ILE A 197 4.31 24.73 4.19
N SER A 198 4.56 25.94 4.68
CA SER A 198 5.82 26.31 5.35
C SER A 198 5.82 25.89 6.82
#